data_AF-A0A948VT17-F1
#
_entry.id   AF-A0A948VT17-F1
#
_cell.length_a   1.000
_cell.length_b   1.000
_cell.length_c   1.000
_cell.angle_alpha   90.00
_cell.angle_beta   90.00
_cell.angle_gamma   90.00
#
_symmetry.space_group_name_H-M   'P 1'
#
loop_
_entity.id
_entity.type
_entity.pdbx_description
1 polymer ?
#
loop_
_entity_poly.entity_id
_entity_poly.type
_entity_poly.pdbx_seq_one_letter_code
_entity_poly.pdbx_strand_id
1 'polypeptide(L)'
;GTLRFYWGESGSTPAIEISVIYNSSGSFRIKRYVYDPNDSRRAQTNFSNDPSCGDKSFGGKDFAFCTDSLTLPAGTKYMAKVRLLFNSTSQPVGVRGSANLPLQGSCFPVTATVQESGVTKKYEECQLFGATSPIFDNLLYSGGGLVQ
;
A
#
# COMPACT_ATOMS: atom_id res chain seq x y z
N GLY A 1 -16.22 -4.88 1.26
CA GLY A 1 -14.94 -5.17 1.94
C GLY A 1 -14.28 -3.87 2.30
N THR A 2 -13.66 -3.81 3.47
CA THR A 2 -12.90 -2.65 3.94
C THR A 2 -11.42 -2.99 3.99
N LEU A 3 -10.57 -1.99 3.77
CA LEU A 3 -9.12 -2.06 3.98
C LEU A 3 -8.71 -1.03 5.01
N ARG A 4 -7.73 -1.36 5.83
CA ARG A 4 -7.01 -0.39 6.66
C ARG A 4 -5.53 -0.49 6.33
N PHE A 5 -4.91 0.66 6.08
CA PHE A 5 -3.49 0.75 5.83
C PHE A 5 -2.79 1.28 7.08
N TYR A 6 -1.58 0.82 7.30
CA TYR A 6 -0.70 1.18 8.40
C TYR A 6 0.65 1.55 7.81
N TRP A 7 1.30 2.57 8.33
CA TRP A 7 2.58 2.99 7.77
C TRP A 7 3.44 3.75 8.77
N GLY A 8 4.72 3.89 8.40
CA GLY A 8 5.68 4.73 9.09
C GLY A 8 6.24 4.11 10.35
N GLU A 9 7.42 4.59 10.73
CA GLU A 9 8.07 4.33 12.01
C GLU A 9 7.93 5.52 12.94
N SER A 10 8.07 5.29 14.24
CA SER A 10 8.08 6.38 15.22
C SER A 10 9.19 7.39 14.91
N GLY A 11 8.90 8.68 15.06
CA GLY A 11 9.85 9.76 14.80
C GLY A 11 9.96 10.22 13.34
N SER A 12 9.30 9.53 12.40
CA SER A 12 9.09 10.03 11.04
C SER A 12 7.61 10.38 10.83
N THR A 13 7.30 11.30 9.91
CA THR A 13 5.90 11.63 9.56
C THR A 13 5.69 11.57 8.05
N PRO A 14 5.88 10.41 7.39
CA PRO A 14 5.52 10.25 5.98
C PRO A 14 4.01 10.40 5.77
N ALA A 15 3.61 11.03 4.67
CA ALA A 15 2.24 10.93 4.18
C ALA A 15 2.08 9.69 3.29
N ILE A 16 0.84 9.25 3.07
CA ILE A 16 0.51 8.06 2.29
C ILE A 16 -0.60 8.40 1.29
N GLU A 17 -0.43 7.98 0.04
CA GLU A 17 -1.46 7.93 -0.98
C GLU A 17 -1.82 6.47 -1.27
N ILE A 18 -3.11 6.16 -1.27
CA ILE A 18 -3.67 4.88 -1.65
C ILE A 18 -4.59 5.09 -2.85
N SER A 19 -4.22 4.53 -3.99
CA SER A 19 -4.98 4.57 -5.24
C SER A 19 -5.60 3.20 -5.51
N VAL A 20 -6.93 3.09 -5.44
CA VAL A 20 -7.67 1.87 -5.76
C VAL A 20 -8.15 1.93 -7.21
N ILE A 21 -7.65 1.04 -8.05
CA ILE A 21 -8.07 0.87 -9.45
C ILE A 21 -9.18 -0.18 -9.50
N TYR A 22 -10.32 0.20 -10.07
CA TYR A 22 -11.51 -0.64 -10.16
C TYR A 22 -12.25 -0.43 -11.47
N ASN A 23 -12.96 -1.46 -11.96
CA ASN A 23 -13.89 -1.34 -13.07
C ASN A 23 -15.32 -1.25 -12.51
N SER A 24 -16.05 -0.23 -12.95
CA SER A 24 -17.47 -0.06 -12.62
C SER A 24 -18.24 0.18 -13.92
N SER A 25 -19.19 -0.70 -14.20
CA SER A 25 -20.04 -0.66 -15.41
C SER A 25 -19.25 -0.55 -16.72
N GLY A 26 -18.14 -1.29 -16.84
CA GLY A 26 -17.33 -1.34 -18.05
C GLY A 26 -16.24 -0.27 -18.14
N SER A 27 -16.22 0.71 -17.23
CA SER A 27 -15.18 1.76 -17.21
C SER A 27 -14.20 1.59 -16.06
N PHE A 28 -12.91 1.67 -16.36
CA PHE A 28 -11.88 1.75 -15.32
C PHE A 28 -11.90 3.11 -14.62
N ARG A 29 -11.78 3.09 -13.30
CA ARG A 29 -11.83 4.24 -12.41
C ARG A 29 -10.76 4.10 -11.33
N ILE A 30 -10.38 5.23 -10.75
CA ILE A 30 -9.42 5.31 -9.65
C ILE A 30 -10.09 6.06 -8.49
N LYS A 31 -10.04 5.49 -7.29
CA LYS A 31 -10.41 6.18 -6.05
C LYS A 31 -9.14 6.38 -5.21
N ARG A 32 -8.86 7.62 -4.85
CA ARG A 32 -7.67 7.99 -4.06
C ARG A 32 -8.04 8.32 -2.63
N TYR A 33 -7.16 7.93 -1.72
CA TYR A 33 -7.18 8.31 -0.31
C TYR A 33 -5.80 8.84 0.05
N VAL A 34 -5.73 10.00 0.69
CA VAL A 34 -4.46 10.61 1.05
C VAL A 34 -4.48 11.05 2.49
N TYR A 35 -3.50 10.58 3.25
CA TYR A 35 -3.36 10.84 4.66
C TYR A 35 -1.97 11.39 4.97
N ASP A 36 -1.91 12.36 5.86
CA ASP A 36 -0.66 12.97 6.29
C ASP A 36 -0.71 13.19 7.81
N PRO A 37 0.21 12.62 8.61
CA PRO A 37 0.29 12.86 10.05
C PRO A 37 0.79 14.26 10.45
N ASN A 38 1.45 14.99 9.55
CA ASN A 38 2.01 16.31 9.81
C ASN A 38 0.97 17.43 9.62
N ASP A 39 0.57 18.08 10.71
CA ASP A 39 -0.43 19.14 10.73
C ASP A 39 -0.05 20.38 9.91
N SER A 40 1.23 20.76 9.93
CA SER A 40 1.76 21.93 9.24
C SER A 40 1.71 21.75 7.72
N ARG A 41 1.96 20.53 7.23
CA ARG A 41 1.77 20.19 5.80
C ARG A 41 0.30 20.05 5.44
N ARG A 42 -0.52 19.47 6.32
CA ARG A 42 -1.97 19.40 6.11
C ARG A 42 -2.61 20.78 6.01
N ALA A 43 -2.12 21.78 6.74
CA ALA A 43 -2.61 23.15 6.62
C ALA A 43 -2.43 23.77 5.22
N GLN A 44 -1.54 23.19 4.41
CA GLN A 44 -1.24 23.64 3.04
C GLN A 44 -1.75 22.65 1.96
N THR A 45 -2.42 21.58 2.36
CA THR A 45 -2.88 20.52 1.46
C THR A 45 -4.32 20.12 1.79
N ASN A 46 -4.96 19.32 0.94
CA ASN A 46 -6.28 18.74 1.22
C ASN A 46 -6.17 17.31 1.78
N PHE A 47 -5.07 16.99 2.45
CA PHE A 47 -4.81 15.64 2.97
C PHE A 47 -5.56 15.41 4.28
N SER A 48 -6.04 14.19 4.47
CA SER A 48 -6.72 13.81 5.72
C SER A 48 -5.71 13.59 6.84
N ASN A 49 -6.10 13.85 8.09
CA ASN A 49 -5.30 13.44 9.25
C ASN A 49 -5.33 11.92 9.42
N ASP A 50 -4.27 11.33 9.97
CA ASP A 50 -4.31 9.92 10.39
C ASP A 50 -5.17 9.75 11.65
N PRO A 51 -6.13 8.82 11.69
CA PRO A 51 -6.88 8.51 12.91
C PRO A 51 -6.05 7.75 13.94
N SER A 52 -6.54 7.77 15.17
CA SER A 52 -6.07 6.84 16.20
C SER A 52 -6.63 5.43 15.96
N CYS A 53 -5.75 4.44 15.90
CA CYS A 53 -6.13 3.03 15.93
C CYS A 53 -5.26 2.29 16.96
N GLY A 54 -5.87 1.33 17.68
CA GLY A 54 -5.21 0.57 18.74
C GLY A 54 -4.42 -0.65 18.27
N ASP A 55 -4.48 -1.00 16.98
CA ASP A 55 -3.99 -2.26 16.44
C ASP A 55 -2.82 -2.09 15.44
N LYS A 56 -1.85 -1.25 15.81
CA LYS A 56 -0.71 -0.87 14.96
C LYS A 56 0.46 -1.87 14.94
N SER A 57 0.32 -3.03 15.56
CA SER A 57 1.37 -4.04 15.65
C SER A 57 0.93 -5.36 15.01
N PHE A 58 1.57 -5.77 13.92
CA PHE A 58 1.33 -7.05 13.26
C PHE A 58 2.40 -7.43 12.23
N GLY A 59 2.47 -8.73 11.90
CA GLY A 59 3.47 -9.22 10.94
C GLY A 59 4.91 -8.98 11.40
N GLY A 60 5.14 -8.90 12.72
CA GLY A 60 6.44 -8.56 13.31
C GLY A 60 6.87 -7.11 13.10
N LYS A 61 5.94 -6.19 12.78
CA LYS A 61 6.19 -4.77 12.59
C LYS A 61 5.25 -3.92 13.46
N ASP A 62 5.81 -2.82 13.96
CA ASP A 62 5.08 -1.76 14.63
C ASP A 62 4.99 -0.56 13.71
N PHE A 63 3.78 -0.07 13.48
CA PHE A 63 3.51 1.08 12.61
C PHE A 63 3.17 2.32 13.44
N ALA A 64 3.60 3.49 13.00
CA ALA A 64 3.30 4.74 13.69
C ALA A 64 1.88 5.26 13.38
N PHE A 65 1.39 5.06 12.16
CA PHE A 65 0.17 5.67 11.64
C PHE A 65 -0.76 4.64 11.01
N CYS A 66 -2.03 5.00 10.85
CA CYS A 66 -3.02 4.18 10.18
C CYS A 66 -4.13 5.01 9.55
N THR A 67 -4.87 4.41 8.63
CA THR A 67 -6.06 5.02 8.03
C THR A 67 -7.30 4.63 8.80
N ASP A 68 -8.42 5.29 8.49
CA ASP A 68 -9.73 4.73 8.83
C ASP A 68 -9.94 3.41 8.08
N SER A 69 -10.99 2.68 8.44
CA SER A 69 -11.45 1.56 7.63
C SER A 69 -11.99 2.06 6.29
N LEU A 70 -11.15 2.02 5.27
CA LEU A 70 -11.45 2.49 3.92
C LEU A 70 -12.50 1.58 3.28
N THR A 71 -13.66 2.15 2.98
CA THR A 71 -14.69 1.47 2.21
C THR A 71 -14.29 1.46 0.74
N LEU A 72 -14.00 0.27 0.22
CA LEU A 72 -13.64 0.08 -1.19
C LEU A 72 -14.81 0.44 -2.10
N PRO A 73 -14.56 1.03 -3.28
CA PRO A 73 -15.61 1.36 -4.24
C PRO A 73 -16.39 0.12 -4.72
N ALA A 74 -17.63 0.31 -5.16
CA ALA A 74 -18.39 -0.73 -5.82
C ALA A 74 -17.78 -1.10 -7.19
N GLY A 75 -18.03 -2.33 -7.66
CA GLY A 75 -17.43 -2.87 -8.90
C GLY A 75 -16.29 -3.86 -8.66
N THR A 76 -15.60 -4.23 -9.73
CA THR A 76 -14.49 -5.21 -9.74
C THR A 76 -13.18 -4.50 -9.42
N LYS A 77 -12.48 -4.93 -8.36
CA LYS A 77 -11.23 -4.33 -7.92
C LYS A 77 -10.07 -5.06 -8.57
N TYR A 78 -9.10 -4.30 -9.07
CA TYR A 78 -7.94 -4.86 -9.75
C TYR A 78 -6.68 -4.67 -8.92
N MET A 79 -6.48 -3.47 -8.36
CA MET A 79 -5.24 -3.14 -7.67
C MET A 79 -5.46 -2.03 -6.64
N ALA A 80 -4.72 -2.10 -5.54
CA ALA A 80 -4.46 -0.95 -4.68
C ALA A 80 -2.97 -0.60 -4.80
N LYS A 81 -2.67 0.61 -5.24
CA LYS A 81 -1.32 1.15 -5.28
C LYS A 81 -1.10 2.03 -4.06
N VAL A 82 -0.02 1.78 -3.34
CA VAL A 82 0.35 2.57 -2.16
C VAL A 82 1.65 3.31 -2.46
N ARG A 83 1.65 4.61 -2.18
CA ARG A 83 2.83 5.47 -2.30
C ARG A 83 3.01 6.23 -1.00
N LEU A 84 4.24 6.25 -0.52
CA LEU A 84 4.64 7.14 0.56
C LEU A 84 5.15 8.44 -0.03
N LEU A 85 4.81 9.53 0.65
CA LEU A 85 5.20 10.89 0.33
C LEU A 85 5.94 11.47 1.52
N PHE A 86 6.82 12.44 1.26
CA PHE A 86 7.58 13.15 2.30
C PHE A 86 8.42 12.22 3.19
N ASN A 87 9.04 11.20 2.60
CA ASN A 87 10.02 10.33 3.26
C ASN A 87 11.35 10.34 2.50
N SER A 88 12.46 10.42 3.24
CA SER A 88 13.83 10.31 2.70
C SER A 88 14.45 8.93 2.97
N THR A 89 13.83 8.14 3.85
CA THR A 89 14.23 6.78 4.18
C THR A 89 13.10 5.81 3.86
N SER A 90 13.44 4.53 3.73
CA SER A 90 12.43 3.47 3.62
C SER A 90 11.55 3.45 4.87
N GLN A 91 10.25 3.25 4.69
CA GLN A 91 9.27 3.18 5.77
C GLN A 91 8.40 1.93 5.60
N PRO A 92 7.98 1.29 6.70
CA PRO A 92 7.14 0.12 6.62
C PRO A 92 5.72 0.50 6.19
N VAL A 93 5.09 -0.39 5.43
CA VAL A 93 3.68 -0.30 5.05
C VAL A 93 3.02 -1.65 5.29
N GLY A 94 1.87 -1.64 5.94
CA GLY A 94 1.05 -2.80 6.22
C GLY A 94 -0.39 -2.56 5.79
N VAL A 95 -1.11 -3.64 5.48
CA VAL A 95 -2.54 -3.58 5.13
C VAL A 95 -3.29 -4.73 5.80
N ARG A 96 -4.47 -4.42 6.33
CA ARG A 96 -5.44 -5.39 6.82
C ARG A 96 -6.74 -5.25 6.05
N GLY A 97 -7.31 -6.37 5.65
CA GLY A 97 -8.65 -6.42 5.06
C GLY A 97 -9.66 -7.01 6.03
N SER A 98 -10.94 -6.72 5.81
CA SER A 98 -12.05 -7.44 6.47
C SER A 98 -12.19 -8.90 5.98
N ALA A 99 -11.34 -9.31 5.04
CA ALA A 99 -11.24 -10.66 4.47
C ALA A 99 -9.79 -10.89 4.04
N ASN A 100 -9.46 -12.15 3.71
CA ASN A 100 -8.16 -12.48 3.16
C ASN A 100 -7.87 -11.64 1.92
N LEU A 101 -6.71 -10.99 1.92
CA LEU A 101 -6.24 -10.26 0.76
C LEU A 101 -5.88 -11.26 -0.34
N PRO A 102 -6.11 -10.91 -1.62
CA PRO A 102 -5.62 -11.72 -2.71
C PRO A 102 -4.11 -11.91 -2.56
N LEU A 103 -3.62 -13.08 -2.97
CA LEU A 103 -2.19 -13.36 -3.06
C LEU A 103 -1.49 -12.19 -3.79
N GLN A 104 -0.38 -11.72 -3.23
CA GLN A 104 0.41 -10.62 -3.82
C GLN A 104 1.62 -11.16 -4.61
N GLY A 105 1.64 -12.46 -4.88
CA GLY A 105 2.75 -13.18 -5.47
C GLY A 105 2.72 -14.66 -5.13
N SER A 106 3.80 -15.35 -5.48
CA SER A 106 4.04 -16.75 -5.11
C SER A 106 5.30 -16.83 -4.27
N CYS A 107 5.23 -17.48 -3.11
CA CYS A 107 6.38 -17.77 -2.27
C CYS A 107 6.76 -19.24 -2.40
N PHE A 108 8.04 -19.50 -2.61
CA PHE A 108 8.61 -20.83 -2.82
C PHE A 108 9.54 -21.15 -1.64
N PRO A 109 9.18 -22.13 -0.79
CA PRO A 109 10.07 -22.57 0.26
C PRO A 109 11.21 -23.38 -0.34
N VAL A 110 12.44 -22.94 -0.10
CA VAL A 110 13.66 -23.66 -0.49
C VAL A 110 14.31 -24.24 0.76
N THR A 111 14.55 -25.54 0.71
CA THR A 111 15.26 -26.25 1.78
C THR A 111 16.57 -26.77 1.20
N ALA A 112 17.69 -26.23 1.68
CA ALA A 112 19.01 -26.67 1.29
C ALA A 112 19.63 -27.44 2.46
N THR A 113 20.06 -28.68 2.20
CA THR A 113 20.80 -29.49 3.18
C THR A 113 22.22 -29.65 2.67
N VAL A 114 23.20 -29.22 3.47
CA VAL A 114 24.61 -29.40 3.13
C VAL A 114 24.98 -30.87 3.40
N GLN A 115 25.37 -31.60 2.36
CA GLN A 115 25.66 -33.04 2.47
C GLN A 115 26.80 -33.38 3.43
N GLU A 116 27.81 -32.51 3.56
CA GLU A 116 28.99 -32.76 4.42
C GLU A 116 28.77 -32.46 5.90
N SER A 117 27.93 -31.49 6.24
CA SER A 117 27.70 -31.07 7.64
C SER A 117 26.33 -31.48 8.20
N GLY A 118 25.42 -31.96 7.35
CA GLY A 118 24.04 -32.28 7.74
C GLY A 118 23.18 -31.06 8.09
N VAL A 119 23.73 -29.85 7.99
CA VAL A 119 23.02 -28.61 8.33
C VAL A 119 21.95 -28.34 7.28
N THR A 120 20.70 -28.23 7.74
CA THR A 120 19.55 -27.85 6.91
C THR A 120 19.28 -26.35 7.10
N LYS A 121 19.30 -25.59 6.01
CA LYS A 121 18.83 -24.20 5.94
C LYS A 121 17.52 -24.15 5.17
N LYS A 122 16.52 -23.51 5.77
CA LYS A 122 15.25 -23.21 5.11
C LYS A 122 15.20 -21.70 4.84
N TYR A 123 14.96 -21.34 3.60
CA TYR A 123 14.69 -19.97 3.18
C TYR A 123 13.44 -19.96 2.28
N GLU A 124 12.76 -18.82 2.19
CA GLU A 124 11.57 -18.65 1.37
C GLU A 124 11.83 -17.53 0.38
N GLU A 125 11.67 -17.82 -0.91
CA GLU A 125 11.82 -16.83 -1.97
C GLU A 125 10.43 -16.44 -2.48
N CYS A 126 10.09 -15.15 -2.39
CA CYS A 126 8.78 -14.64 -2.82
C CYS A 126 8.91 -13.85 -4.14
N GLN A 127 8.24 -14.35 -5.18
CA GLN A 127 8.04 -13.64 -6.44
C GLN A 127 6.72 -12.87 -6.38
N LEU A 128 6.81 -11.55 -6.22
CA LEU A 128 5.63 -10.67 -6.21
C LEU A 128 5.04 -10.49 -7.61
N PHE A 129 3.73 -10.24 -7.71
CA PHE A 129 3.10 -9.88 -8.98
C PHE A 129 3.63 -8.54 -9.50
N GLY A 130 3.70 -8.40 -10.83
CA GLY A 130 4.23 -7.21 -11.48
C GLY A 130 3.48 -5.94 -11.05
N ALA A 131 4.21 -4.94 -10.57
CA ALA A 131 3.65 -3.63 -10.30
C ALA A 131 3.41 -2.88 -11.63
N THR A 132 2.39 -2.02 -11.66
CA THR A 132 2.17 -1.11 -12.80
C THR A 132 3.41 -0.25 -13.04
N SER A 133 3.83 -0.16 -14.30
CA SER A 133 4.96 0.69 -14.69
C SER A 133 4.78 2.14 -14.22
N PRO A 134 5.85 2.82 -13.74
CA PRO A 134 5.79 4.22 -13.31
C PRO A 134 5.24 5.19 -14.35
N ILE A 135 5.24 4.83 -15.64
CA ILE A 135 4.65 5.65 -16.72
C ILE A 135 3.16 5.93 -16.50
N PHE A 136 2.43 5.03 -15.82
CA PHE A 136 1.01 5.23 -15.50
C PHE A 136 0.77 6.15 -14.31
N ASP A 137 1.84 6.65 -13.66
CA ASP A 137 1.72 7.53 -12.50
C ASP A 137 1.60 9.01 -12.85
N ASN A 138 2.07 9.40 -14.04
CA ASN A 138 2.15 10.80 -14.47
C ASN A 138 1.43 11.08 -15.81
N LEU A 139 0.62 10.15 -16.32
CA LEU A 139 -0.10 10.36 -17.57
C LEU A 139 -1.36 11.19 -17.33
N LEU A 140 -1.26 12.50 -17.63
CA LEU A 140 -2.42 13.33 -17.89
C LEU A 140 -3.03 12.88 -19.23
N TYR A 141 -3.97 11.94 -19.19
CA TYR A 141 -4.71 11.54 -20.38
C TYR A 141 -6.02 12.31 -20.44
N SER A 142 -6.14 13.25 -21.38
CA SER A 142 -7.44 13.75 -21.80
C SER A 142 -7.70 13.35 -23.25
N GLY A 143 -8.86 12.77 -23.52
CA GLY A 143 -9.34 12.47 -24.88
C GLY A 143 -9.79 13.72 -25.66
N GLY A 144 -9.40 14.91 -25.20
CA GLY A 144 -9.79 16.22 -25.73
C GLY A 144 -9.03 17.32 -24.99
N GLY A 145 -8.63 18.37 -25.71
CA GLY A 145 -7.62 19.36 -25.32
C GLY A 145 -7.58 19.71 -23.83
N LEU A 146 -6.41 19.52 -23.24
CA LEU A 146 -6.10 20.07 -21.92
C LEU A 146 -6.12 21.58 -22.02
N VAL A 147 -7.07 22.22 -21.36
CA VAL A 147 -7.07 23.67 -21.18
C VAL A 147 -6.27 23.94 -19.92
N GLN A 148 -5.20 24.74 -20.06
CA GLN A 148 -4.37 25.21 -18.95
C GLN A 148 -5.03 26.41 -18.28
#